data_AF-A0A5N3RBW4-F1
#
_entry.id   AF-A0A5N3RBW4-F1
#
_cell.length_a   1.000
_cell.length_b   1.000
_cell.length_c   1.000
_cell.angle_alpha   90.00
_cell.angle_beta   90.00
_cell.angle_gamma   90.00
#
_symmetry.space_group_name_H-M   'P 1'
#
loop_
_entity.id
_entity.type
_entity.pdbx_description
1 polymer ?
#
loop_
_entity_poly.entity_id
_entity_poly.type
_entity_poly.pdbx_seq_one_letter_code
_entity_poly.pdbx_strand_id
1 'polypeptide(L)'
;MSNIEEHLFSQSFKQIAERFNSSNQEQQHKVLIQLDAIAKKQEPIATHRPQEEVLADIKEAMKCDRARVFFGYSFPSWYRNGSIEQVSQLHHWTNLDMSNRHLFLEMLGLRDLGRFDDEALYQFEQFCLSEVGA
;
A
#
# COMPACT_ATOMS: atom_id res chain seq x y z
N MET A 1 8.33 15.67 19.23
CA MET A 1 7.45 15.48 20.40
C MET A 1 6.41 14.46 19.97
N SER A 2 6.26 13.34 20.68
CA SER A 2 5.25 12.35 20.30
C SER A 2 3.88 12.89 20.68
N ASN A 3 2.95 12.94 19.72
CA ASN A 3 1.59 13.42 19.97
C ASN A 3 0.80 12.38 20.79
N ILE A 4 -0.25 12.81 21.50
CA ILE A 4 -1.07 11.95 22.36
C ILE A 4 -1.57 10.71 21.59
N GLU A 5 -1.94 10.89 20.33
CA GLU A 5 -2.39 9.83 19.43
C GLU A 5 -1.30 8.77 19.20
N GLU A 6 -0.05 9.17 18.96
CA GLU A 6 1.07 8.25 18.78
C GLU A 6 1.37 7.45 20.07
N HIS A 7 1.23 8.10 21.22
CA HIS A 7 1.41 7.45 22.52
C HIS A 7 0.32 6.40 22.76
N LEU A 8 -0.95 6.76 22.57
CA LEU A 8 -2.10 5.85 22.70
C LEU A 8 -2.03 4.70 21.70
N PHE A 9 -1.61 4.98 20.47
CA PHE A 9 -1.38 3.97 19.44
C PHE A 9 -0.32 2.97 19.89
N SER A 10 0.85 3.45 20.31
CA SER A 10 1.95 2.60 20.78
C SER A 10 1.56 1.75 22.00
N GLN A 11 0.79 2.32 22.93
CA GLN A 11 0.28 1.60 24.10
C GLN A 11 -0.71 0.50 23.69
N SER A 12 -1.60 0.77 22.74
CA SER A 12 -2.57 -0.20 22.24
C SER A 12 -1.87 -1.41 21.60
N PHE A 13 -0.82 -1.18 20.81
CA PHE A 13 -0.01 -2.27 20.24
C PHE A 13 0.66 -3.14 21.30
N LYS A 14 1.21 -2.53 22.36
CA LYS A 14 1.80 -3.29 23.48
C LYS A 14 0.77 -4.19 24.15
N GLN A 15 -0.42 -3.66 24.45
CA GLN A 15 -1.49 -4.44 25.07
C GLN A 15 -1.98 -5.58 24.17
N ILE A 16 -2.09 -5.35 22.86
CA ILE A 16 -2.44 -6.40 21.90
C ILE A 16 -1.36 -7.49 21.87
N ALA A 17 -0.08 -7.11 21.86
CA ALA A 17 1.03 -8.05 21.86
C ALA A 17 1.08 -8.90 23.14
N GLU A 18 0.91 -8.29 24.31
CA GLU A 18 0.82 -8.98 25.60
C GLU A 18 -0.35 -9.96 25.62
N ARG A 19 -1.52 -9.56 25.10
CA ARG A 19 -2.70 -10.42 24.98
C ARG A 19 -2.45 -11.59 24.02
N PHE A 20 -1.80 -11.34 22.88
CA PHE A 20 -1.49 -12.39 21.90
C PHE A 20 -0.56 -13.46 22.49
N ASN A 21 0.50 -13.02 23.16
CA ASN A 21 1.49 -13.91 23.77
C ASN A 21 0.94 -14.73 24.95
N SER A 22 -0.08 -14.21 25.64
CA SER A 22 -0.76 -14.90 26.75
C SER A 22 -1.98 -15.74 26.34
N SER A 23 -2.33 -15.75 25.05
CA SER A 23 -3.51 -16.43 24.50
C SER A 23 -3.21 -17.85 24.01
N ASN A 24 -4.24 -18.71 23.95
CA ASN A 24 -4.14 -20.01 23.28
C ASN A 24 -4.23 -19.87 21.74
N GLN A 25 -3.99 -20.97 21.01
CA GLN A 25 -3.89 -20.95 19.54
C GLN A 25 -5.16 -20.43 18.84
N GLU A 26 -6.36 -20.80 19.32
CA GLU A 26 -7.62 -20.33 18.72
C GLU A 26 -7.80 -18.82 18.95
N GLN A 27 -7.46 -18.33 20.14
CA GLN A 27 -7.51 -16.91 20.48
C GLN A 27 -6.48 -16.10 19.69
N GLN A 28 -5.26 -16.62 19.53
CA GLN A 28 -4.24 -16.02 18.67
C GLN A 28 -4.75 -15.88 17.23
N HIS A 29 -5.37 -16.93 16.69
CA HIS A 29 -5.94 -16.90 15.36
C HIS A 29 -7.03 -15.81 15.21
N LYS A 30 -7.91 -15.67 16.21
CA LYS A 30 -8.92 -14.59 16.23
C LYS A 30 -8.30 -13.19 16.24
N VAL A 31 -7.23 -12.98 17.01
CA VAL A 31 -6.49 -11.70 17.02
C VAL A 31 -5.88 -11.41 15.65
N LEU A 32 -5.28 -12.40 14.99
CA LEU A 32 -4.73 -12.24 13.64
C LEU A 32 -5.80 -11.86 12.62
N ILE A 33 -6.97 -12.51 12.65
CA ILE A 33 -8.10 -12.15 11.76
C ILE A 33 -8.54 -10.70 11.97
N GLN A 34 -8.61 -10.24 13.23
CA GLN A 34 -9.01 -8.87 13.54
C GLN A 34 -7.97 -7.84 13.08
N LEU A 35 -6.68 -8.12 13.31
CA LEU A 35 -5.60 -7.26 12.83
C LEU A 35 -5.55 -7.22 11.30
N ASP A 36 -5.74 -8.37 10.65
CA ASP A 36 -5.83 -8.47 9.20
C ASP A 36 -7.02 -7.68 8.67
N ALA A 37 -8.20 -7.76 9.30
CA ALA A 37 -9.35 -6.94 8.93
C ALA A 37 -9.10 -5.43 9.07
N ILE A 38 -8.40 -5.00 10.13
CA ILE A 38 -8.02 -3.60 10.34
C ILE A 38 -7.02 -3.16 9.28
N ALA A 39 -5.93 -3.91 9.07
CA ALA A 39 -4.93 -3.62 8.06
C ALA A 39 -5.53 -3.65 6.64
N LYS A 40 -6.58 -4.47 6.43
CA LYS A 40 -7.35 -4.53 5.20
C LYS A 40 -8.42 -3.46 5.07
N LYS A 41 -8.69 -2.66 6.10
CA LYS A 41 -9.62 -1.53 6.02
C LYS A 41 -8.80 -0.26 5.85
N GLN A 42 -8.22 -0.11 4.66
CA GLN A 42 -7.53 1.12 4.30
C GLN A 42 -8.52 2.06 3.61
N GLU A 43 -8.64 3.26 4.17
CA GLU A 43 -9.44 4.36 3.63
C GLU A 43 -8.62 5.15 2.59
N PRO A 44 -9.27 5.97 1.74
CA PRO A 44 -8.56 6.89 0.87
C PRO A 44 -7.59 7.76 1.66
N ILE A 45 -6.44 8.07 1.07
CA ILE A 45 -5.40 8.83 1.75
C ILE A 45 -5.84 10.27 1.96
N ALA A 46 -5.87 10.69 3.22
CA ALA A 46 -6.22 12.06 3.59
C ALA A 46 -5.03 13.04 3.52
N THR A 47 -3.79 12.53 3.56
CA THR A 47 -2.57 13.33 3.54
C THR A 47 -1.54 12.66 2.64
N HIS A 48 -1.25 13.29 1.51
CA HIS A 48 -0.40 12.71 0.49
C HIS A 48 1.07 13.00 0.77
N ARG A 49 1.93 11.99 0.58
CA ARG A 49 3.38 12.16 0.54
C ARG A 49 3.82 12.71 -0.83
N PRO A 50 5.01 13.33 -0.92
CA PRO A 50 5.58 13.75 -2.19
C PRO A 50 5.63 12.61 -3.20
N GLN A 51 5.30 12.89 -4.46
CA GLN A 51 5.33 11.90 -5.54
C GLN A 51 6.67 11.16 -5.60
N GLU A 52 7.79 11.88 -5.50
CA GLU A 52 9.12 11.30 -5.54
C GLU A 52 9.32 10.21 -4.46
N GLU A 53 8.83 10.45 -3.24
CA GLU A 53 8.91 9.49 -2.14
C GLU A 53 8.04 8.25 -2.41
N VAL A 54 6.80 8.46 -2.87
CA VAL A 54 5.88 7.36 -3.20
C VAL A 54 6.48 6.49 -4.31
N LEU A 55 7.01 7.10 -5.38
CA LEU A 55 7.65 6.37 -6.47
C LEU A 55 8.90 5.63 -5.99
N ALA A 56 9.75 6.25 -5.18
CA ALA A 56 10.94 5.62 -4.63
C ALA A 56 10.62 4.37 -3.80
N ASP A 57 9.61 4.46 -2.92
CA ASP A 57 9.16 3.34 -2.11
C ASP A 57 8.57 2.20 -2.96
N ILE A 58 7.83 2.53 -4.03
CA ILE A 58 7.35 1.51 -4.97
C ILE A 58 8.53 0.84 -5.69
N LYS A 59 9.57 1.58 -6.13
CA LYS A 59 10.78 0.95 -6.70
C LYS A 59 11.44 0.00 -5.72
N GLU A 60 11.56 0.40 -4.46
CA GLU A 60 12.13 -0.45 -3.42
C GLU A 60 11.29 -1.72 -3.22
N ALA A 61 9.96 -1.57 -3.12
CA ALA A 61 9.05 -2.69 -3.00
C ALA A 61 9.16 -3.66 -4.19
N MET A 62 9.33 -3.15 -5.42
CA MET A 62 9.50 -3.93 -6.64
C MET A 62 10.78 -4.77 -6.68
N LYS A 63 11.70 -4.66 -5.72
CA LYS A 63 12.78 -5.66 -5.55
C LYS A 63 12.25 -7.05 -5.15
N CYS A 64 11.04 -7.12 -4.61
CA CYS A 64 10.34 -8.38 -4.34
C CYS A 64 9.56 -8.84 -5.59
N ASP A 65 9.69 -10.11 -5.98
CA ASP A 65 9.07 -10.68 -7.19
C ASP A 65 7.56 -10.40 -7.30
N ARG A 66 6.84 -10.53 -6.18
CA ARG A 66 5.38 -10.36 -6.16
C ARG A 66 4.97 -8.89 -6.36
N ALA A 67 5.69 -7.97 -5.72
CA ALA A 67 5.46 -6.54 -5.87
C ALA A 67 5.86 -6.05 -7.27
N ARG A 68 6.96 -6.59 -7.81
CA ARG A 68 7.43 -6.33 -9.18
C ARG A 68 6.36 -6.61 -10.21
N VAL A 69 5.81 -7.82 -10.20
CA VAL A 69 4.75 -8.24 -11.14
C VAL A 69 3.52 -7.35 -10.96
N PHE A 70 3.12 -7.10 -9.72
CA PHE A 70 1.92 -6.29 -9.45
C PHE A 70 2.06 -4.86 -9.95
N PHE A 71 3.08 -4.12 -9.52
CA PHE A 71 3.28 -2.71 -9.90
C PHE A 71 3.69 -2.56 -11.36
N GLY A 72 4.43 -3.53 -11.91
CA GLY A 72 4.79 -3.58 -13.32
C GLY A 72 3.59 -3.53 -14.27
N TYR A 73 2.45 -4.13 -13.88
CA TYR A 73 1.21 -4.06 -14.67
C TYR A 73 0.22 -2.99 -14.20
N SER A 74 0.07 -2.83 -12.88
CA SER A 74 -0.94 -1.92 -12.33
C SER A 74 -0.58 -0.45 -12.52
N PHE A 75 0.70 -0.08 -12.39
CA PHE A 75 1.12 1.32 -12.54
C PHE A 75 0.93 1.81 -13.99
N PRO A 76 1.41 1.12 -15.05
CA PRO A 76 1.18 1.58 -16.42
C PRO A 76 -0.30 1.62 -16.79
N SER A 77 -1.09 0.64 -16.33
CA SER A 77 -2.54 0.65 -16.53
C SER A 77 -3.20 1.85 -15.85
N TRP A 78 -2.81 2.14 -14.61
CA TRP A 78 -3.27 3.32 -13.86
C TRP A 78 -2.89 4.62 -14.56
N TYR A 79 -1.63 4.75 -14.96
CA TYR A 79 -1.09 5.94 -15.61
C TYR A 79 -1.78 6.18 -16.97
N ARG A 80 -1.97 5.15 -17.80
CA ARG A 80 -2.61 5.33 -19.12
C ARG A 80 -4.12 5.55 -19.06
N ASN A 81 -4.83 4.90 -18.12
CA ASN A 81 -6.30 4.80 -18.16
C ASN A 81 -6.99 5.63 -17.06
N GLY A 82 -6.64 6.91 -16.95
CA GLY A 82 -6.97 7.81 -15.82
C GLY A 82 -8.43 8.08 -15.44
N SER A 83 -9.38 7.20 -15.77
CA SER A 83 -10.79 7.37 -15.39
C SER A 83 -11.60 6.08 -15.15
N ILE A 84 -11.03 4.89 -15.12
CA ILE A 84 -11.82 3.68 -14.81
C ILE A 84 -11.95 3.58 -13.29
N GLU A 85 -13.13 3.20 -12.78
CA GLU A 85 -13.36 2.83 -11.38
C GLU A 85 -12.39 1.72 -10.96
N GLN A 86 -11.16 2.08 -10.62
CA GLN A 86 -10.05 1.16 -10.29
C GLN A 86 -10.30 0.39 -9.00
N VAL A 87 -11.39 0.70 -8.30
CA VAL A 87 -12.04 -0.15 -7.30
C VAL A 87 -12.23 -1.59 -7.84
N SER A 88 -12.48 -1.77 -9.14
CA SER A 88 -12.64 -3.10 -9.74
C SER A 88 -11.34 -3.93 -9.82
N GLN A 89 -10.16 -3.30 -9.81
CA GLN A 89 -8.88 -4.03 -9.81
C GLN A 89 -8.45 -4.46 -8.40
N LEU A 90 -9.19 -4.04 -7.36
CA LEU A 90 -9.02 -4.48 -5.98
C LEU A 90 -9.26 -5.99 -5.82
N HIS A 91 -9.93 -6.66 -6.76
CA HIS A 91 -10.09 -8.11 -6.74
C HIS A 91 -8.78 -8.88 -6.94
N HIS A 92 -7.71 -8.23 -7.42
CA HIS A 92 -6.37 -8.81 -7.52
C HIS A 92 -5.56 -8.74 -6.21
N TRP A 93 -6.17 -8.29 -5.11
CA TRP A 93 -5.51 -8.09 -3.82
C TRP A 93 -5.07 -9.38 -3.13
N THR A 94 -5.64 -10.53 -3.49
CA THR A 94 -5.09 -11.84 -3.12
C THR A 94 -3.65 -12.02 -3.58
N ASN A 95 -3.19 -11.25 -4.58
CA ASN A 95 -1.82 -11.29 -5.09
C ASN A 95 -0.93 -10.14 -4.56
N LEU A 96 -1.43 -9.26 -3.71
CA LEU A 96 -0.62 -8.26 -3.00
C LEU A 96 -0.29 -8.79 -1.61
N ASP A 97 0.98 -8.70 -1.21
CA ASP A 97 1.30 -8.82 0.21
C ASP A 97 0.71 -7.61 0.95
N MET A 98 0.24 -7.81 2.18
CA MET A 98 -0.37 -6.79 3.03
C MET A 98 0.54 -5.56 3.18
N SER A 99 1.84 -5.78 3.09
CA SER A 99 2.90 -4.77 3.17
C SER A 99 2.79 -3.68 2.08
N ASN A 100 2.45 -4.00 0.84
CA ASN A 100 2.53 -3.03 -0.27
C ASN A 100 1.20 -2.36 -0.61
N ARG A 101 0.14 -2.70 0.12
CA ARG A 101 -1.21 -2.21 -0.15
C ARG A 101 -1.37 -0.70 0.07
N HIS A 102 -0.65 -0.16 1.06
CA HIS A 102 -0.62 1.28 1.32
C HIS A 102 0.01 2.04 0.14
N LEU A 103 1.13 1.55 -0.41
CA LEU A 103 1.78 2.15 -1.58
C LEU A 103 0.87 2.18 -2.81
N PHE A 104 0.04 1.14 -3.01
CA PHE A 104 -0.94 1.14 -4.08
C PHE A 104 -1.99 2.23 -3.90
N LEU A 105 -2.52 2.43 -2.68
CA LEU A 105 -3.44 3.54 -2.43
C LEU A 105 -2.76 4.90 -2.63
N GLU A 106 -1.49 5.02 -2.24
CA GLU A 106 -0.71 6.25 -2.44
C GLU A 106 -0.53 6.56 -3.91
N MET A 107 -0.21 5.54 -4.71
CA MET A 107 -0.20 5.62 -6.17
C MET A 107 -1.56 6.08 -6.71
N LEU A 108 -2.68 5.49 -6.27
CA LEU A 108 -4.02 5.91 -6.70
C LEU A 108 -4.26 7.40 -6.43
N GLY A 109 -3.86 7.87 -5.24
CA GLY A 109 -4.02 9.24 -4.80
C GLY A 109 -3.11 10.28 -5.47
N LEU A 110 -2.11 9.88 -6.27
CA LEU A 110 -1.20 10.84 -6.93
C LEU A 110 -1.95 11.78 -7.92
N ARG A 111 -3.06 11.32 -8.51
CA ARG A 111 -3.86 12.11 -9.48
C ARG A 111 -4.87 13.04 -8.83
N ASP A 112 -5.43 12.65 -7.70
CA ASP A 112 -6.56 13.34 -7.08
C ASP A 112 -6.23 14.76 -6.59
N LEU A 113 -4.94 15.11 -6.50
CA LEU A 113 -4.47 16.44 -6.05
C LEU A 113 -4.08 17.42 -7.17
N GLY A 114 -4.13 17.00 -8.44
CA GLY A 114 -3.96 17.90 -9.59
C GLY A 114 -2.60 18.61 -9.73
N ARG A 115 -1.57 18.17 -9.00
CA ARG A 115 -0.18 18.67 -9.12
C ARG A 115 0.81 17.50 -9.05
N PHE A 116 1.01 16.83 -10.18
CA PHE A 116 1.98 15.75 -10.31
C PHE A 116 3.00 16.09 -11.41
N ASP A 117 4.21 15.57 -11.26
CA ASP A 117 5.26 15.64 -12.27
C ASP A 117 5.03 14.50 -13.28
N ASP A 118 4.43 14.83 -14.41
CA ASP A 118 4.05 13.86 -15.44
C ASP A 118 5.27 13.19 -16.10
N GLU A 119 6.38 13.91 -16.22
CA GLU A 119 7.63 13.35 -16.76
C GLU A 119 8.18 12.28 -15.80
N ALA A 120 8.16 12.54 -14.50
CA ALA A 120 8.58 11.54 -13.51
C ALA A 120 7.64 10.32 -13.48
N LEU A 121 6.32 10.51 -13.67
CA LEU A 121 5.38 9.38 -13.80
C LEU A 121 5.64 8.57 -15.08
N TYR A 122 5.90 9.24 -16.20
CA TYR A 122 6.24 8.59 -17.46
C TYR A 122 7.53 7.78 -17.36
N GLN A 123 8.60 8.34 -16.79
CA GLN A 123 9.86 7.62 -16.57
C GLN A 123 9.66 6.41 -15.65
N PHE A 124 8.81 6.56 -14.64
CA PHE A 124 8.46 5.46 -13.75
C PHE A 124 7.67 4.36 -14.48
N GLU A 125 6.75 4.72 -15.38
CA GLU A 125 6.07 3.76 -16.23
C GLU A 125 7.07 2.93 -17.05
N GLN A 126 8.06 3.57 -17.68
CA GLN A 126 9.08 2.87 -18.47
C GLN A 126 9.87 1.88 -17.61
N PHE A 127 10.22 2.28 -16.38
CA PHE A 127 10.83 1.37 -15.41
C PHE A 127 9.92 0.16 -15.12
N CYS A 128 8.63 0.39 -14.83
CA CYS A 128 7.68 -0.68 -14.54
C CYS A 128 7.56 -1.70 -15.68
N LEU A 129 7.51 -1.24 -16.93
CA LEU A 129 7.42 -2.11 -18.10
C LEU A 129 8.70 -2.94 -18.29
N SER A 130 9.86 -2.32 -18.06
CA SER A 130 11.15 -3.00 -18.18
C SER A 130 11.32 -4.16 -17.18
N GLU A 131 10.75 -4.03 -15.98
CA GLU A 131 10.83 -5.04 -14.91
C GLU A 131 9.98 -6.29 -15.19
N VAL A 132 8.98 -6.19 -16.07
CA VAL A 132 8.10 -7.31 -16.45
C VAL A 132 8.29 -7.77 -17.91
N GLY A 133 9.26 -7.18 -18.62
CA GLY A 133 9.59 -7.53 -20.01
C GLY A 133 8.50 -7.17 -21.01
N ALA A 134 7.74 -6.10 -20.76
CA ALA A 134 6.63 -5.62 -21.60
C ALA A 134 7.04 -4.48 -22.54
#